data_AF-A0A7C5ZT76-F1
#
_entry.id   AF-A0A7C5ZT76-F1
#
_cell.length_a   1.000
_cell.length_b   1.000
_cell.length_c   1.000
_cell.angle_alpha   90.00
_cell.angle_beta   90.00
_cell.angle_gamma   90.00
#
_symmetry.space_group_name_H-M   'P 1'
#
loop_
_entity.id
_entity.type
_entity.pdbx_description
1 polymer ?
#
loop_
_entity_poly.entity_id
_entity_poly.type
_entity_poly.pdbx_seq_one_letter_code
_entity_poly.pdbx_strand_id
1 'polypeptide(L)'
;MHNVIENRFIRAGLFIVVFSWFIFTVYEFTRSAVNIGKFNFVVFLLDTTGTIGLAFRMAAGLMALLTISFFAAGRGLTEPETLTSLRWIILGEAVYLLALFPSGIIGLIIPNIGIVIEWGIPCIIESIILPFAFFKLFMELKPQHERGGALKWGLTAGTVYIFVFWLNNAGNWIYTVMEMGLAYLANYPLNILSFTLTVIGLFALALYMAKFSRELIKRGAVEEVDIQKVGVIATLLGLYFLAVYMMWILFGSVGGWSPWYQWFLGHNMDLWAVCLPIVGVPMTFYRRLS
;
A
#
# COMPACT_ATOMS: atom_id res chain seq x y z
N MET A 1 11.19 -27.52 20.35
CA MET A 1 9.80 -27.12 20.71
C MET A 1 9.53 -25.61 20.54
N HIS A 2 10.54 -24.74 20.37
CA HIS A 2 10.35 -23.30 20.18
C HIS A 2 9.69 -22.90 18.83
N ASN A 3 9.98 -23.60 17.73
CA ASN A 3 9.57 -23.15 16.38
C ASN A 3 8.06 -23.26 16.05
N VAL A 4 7.27 -24.04 16.78
CA VAL A 4 5.87 -24.35 16.41
C VAL A 4 4.87 -23.29 16.91
N ILE A 5 5.17 -22.65 18.05
CA ILE A 5 4.34 -21.57 18.61
C ILE A 5 4.62 -20.25 17.87
N GLU A 6 5.88 -20.06 17.49
CA GLU A 6 6.43 -18.85 16.85
C GLU A 6 5.83 -18.54 15.46
N ASN A 7 5.62 -19.56 14.62
CA ASN A 7 4.97 -19.39 13.31
C ASN A 7 3.48 -18.98 13.43
N ARG A 8 2.81 -19.26 14.56
CA ARG A 8 1.38 -18.97 14.73
C ARG A 8 1.08 -17.47 14.76
N PHE A 9 1.96 -16.66 15.34
CA PHE A 9 1.77 -15.21 15.39
C PHE A 9 1.91 -14.57 14.00
N ILE A 10 2.88 -15.01 13.20
CA ILE A 10 3.02 -14.54 11.81
C ILE A 10 1.82 -14.98 10.98
N ARG A 11 1.38 -16.25 11.11
CA ARG A 11 0.16 -16.75 10.43
C ARG A 11 -1.07 -15.93 10.78
N ALA A 12 -1.33 -15.74 12.08
CA ALA A 12 -2.47 -14.97 12.56
C ALA A 12 -2.37 -13.51 12.11
N GLY A 13 -1.19 -12.90 12.21
CA GLY A 13 -0.95 -11.52 11.78
C GLY A 13 -1.17 -11.34 10.28
N LEU A 14 -0.62 -12.21 9.44
CA LEU A 14 -0.86 -12.19 7.99
C LEU A 14 -2.36 -12.35 7.67
N PHE A 15 -3.04 -13.29 8.34
CA PHE A 15 -4.48 -13.47 8.18
C PHE A 15 -5.25 -12.19 8.52
N ILE A 16 -4.96 -11.56 9.67
CA ILE A 16 -5.63 -10.32 10.09
C ILE A 16 -5.38 -9.18 9.10
N VAL A 17 -4.14 -9.02 8.61
CA VAL A 17 -3.80 -7.99 7.63
C VAL A 17 -4.57 -8.21 6.32
N VAL A 18 -4.52 -9.42 5.78
CA VAL A 18 -5.21 -9.77 4.52
C VAL A 18 -6.72 -9.64 4.67
N PHE A 19 -7.28 -10.08 5.80
CA PHE A 19 -8.70 -9.94 6.11
C PHE A 19 -9.11 -8.46 6.18
N SER A 20 -8.31 -7.62 6.85
CA SER A 20 -8.56 -6.18 6.95
C SER A 20 -8.50 -5.51 5.58
N TRP A 21 -7.50 -5.85 4.77
CA TRP A 21 -7.39 -5.38 3.39
C TRP A 21 -8.59 -5.79 2.52
N PHE A 22 -9.05 -7.03 2.64
CA PHE A 22 -10.23 -7.50 1.92
C PHE A 22 -11.50 -6.76 2.34
N ILE A 23 -11.79 -6.66 3.64
CA ILE A 23 -12.98 -5.97 4.15
C ILE A 23 -12.98 -4.49 3.76
N PHE A 24 -11.83 -3.83 3.88
CA PHE A 24 -11.68 -2.44 3.44
C PHE A 24 -11.94 -2.28 1.94
N THR A 25 -11.41 -3.18 1.12
CA THR A 25 -11.63 -3.17 -0.33
C THR A 25 -13.09 -3.43 -0.69
N VAL A 26 -13.79 -4.34 0.01
CA VAL A 26 -15.23 -4.59 -0.19
C VAL A 26 -16.05 -3.36 0.16
N TYR A 27 -15.72 -2.67 1.26
CA TYR A 27 -16.37 -1.42 1.65
C TYR A 27 -16.21 -0.36 0.55
N GLU A 28 -14.98 -0.10 0.11
CA GLU A 28 -14.72 0.91 -0.93
C GLU A 28 -15.34 0.54 -2.27
N PHE A 29 -15.27 -0.73 -2.69
CA PHE A 29 -15.94 -1.18 -3.91
C PHE A 29 -17.45 -0.94 -3.85
N THR A 30 -18.09 -1.31 -2.73
CA THR A 30 -19.54 -1.13 -2.55
C THR A 30 -19.91 0.35 -2.56
N ARG A 31 -19.11 1.19 -1.88
CA ARG A 31 -19.29 2.65 -1.84
C ARG A 31 -19.15 3.26 -3.24
N SER A 32 -18.13 2.89 -4.01
CA SER A 32 -17.91 3.40 -5.37
C SER A 32 -19.00 2.93 -6.33
N ALA A 33 -19.38 1.65 -6.28
CA ALA A 33 -20.41 1.10 -7.17
C ALA A 33 -21.78 1.77 -7.01
N VAL A 34 -22.12 2.22 -5.80
CA VAL A 34 -23.39 2.91 -5.52
C VAL A 34 -23.33 4.41 -5.88
N ASN A 35 -22.14 5.02 -5.85
CA ASN A 35 -21.97 6.47 -5.98
C ASN A 35 -21.38 6.94 -7.31
N ILE A 36 -21.49 6.16 -8.39
CA ILE A 36 -20.98 6.57 -9.71
C ILE A 36 -21.69 7.86 -10.16
N GLY A 37 -20.93 8.95 -10.31
CA GLY A 37 -21.44 10.24 -10.75
C GLY A 37 -21.96 10.18 -12.18
N LYS A 38 -23.23 10.57 -12.40
CA LYS A 38 -23.91 10.41 -13.70
C LYS A 38 -23.96 11.67 -14.57
N PHE A 39 -23.60 12.84 -14.02
CA PHE A 39 -23.93 14.13 -14.63
C PHE A 39 -22.74 14.88 -15.23
N ASN A 40 -21.51 14.44 -14.97
CA ASN A 40 -20.30 15.03 -15.54
C ASN A 40 -19.47 13.90 -16.17
N PHE A 41 -19.14 14.01 -17.46
CA PHE A 41 -18.41 12.97 -18.19
C PHE A 41 -17.06 12.63 -17.58
N VAL A 42 -16.30 13.63 -17.11
CA VAL A 42 -15.00 13.41 -16.46
C VAL A 42 -15.20 12.65 -15.16
N VAL A 43 -16.14 13.07 -14.32
CA VAL A 43 -16.46 12.39 -13.06
C VAL A 43 -16.93 10.95 -13.33
N PHE A 44 -17.83 10.77 -14.29
CA PHE A 44 -18.33 9.45 -14.71
C PHE A 44 -17.19 8.53 -15.15
N LEU A 45 -16.26 9.03 -15.97
CA LEU A 45 -15.12 8.26 -16.45
C LEU A 45 -14.20 7.85 -15.28
N LEU A 46 -13.86 8.78 -14.39
CA LEU A 46 -12.99 8.51 -13.24
C LEU A 46 -13.64 7.53 -12.25
N ASP A 47 -14.92 7.74 -11.91
CA ASP A 47 -15.65 6.86 -11.00
C ASP A 47 -15.82 5.46 -11.58
N THR A 48 -16.12 5.35 -12.88
CA THR A 48 -16.29 4.06 -13.55
C THR A 48 -14.96 3.29 -13.59
N THR A 49 -13.88 3.95 -13.98
CA THR A 49 -12.55 3.32 -14.06
C THR A 49 -12.05 2.92 -12.67
N GLY A 50 -12.19 3.79 -11.66
CA GLY A 50 -11.90 3.47 -10.26
C GLY A 50 -12.73 2.28 -9.74
N THR A 51 -14.03 2.24 -10.04
CA THR A 51 -14.92 1.13 -9.64
C THR A 51 -14.52 -0.19 -10.29
N ILE A 52 -14.16 -0.18 -11.58
CA ILE A 52 -13.64 -1.38 -12.28
C ILE A 52 -12.35 -1.84 -11.62
N GLY A 53 -11.41 -0.93 -11.35
CA GLY A 53 -10.17 -1.25 -10.64
C GLY A 53 -10.46 -1.89 -9.28
N LEU A 54 -11.39 -1.32 -8.51
CA LEU A 54 -11.79 -1.86 -7.21
C LEU A 54 -12.41 -3.25 -7.29
N ALA A 55 -13.14 -3.57 -8.35
CA ALA A 55 -13.64 -4.93 -8.58
C ALA A 55 -12.49 -5.93 -8.73
N PHE A 56 -11.43 -5.58 -9.47
CA PHE A 56 -10.22 -6.41 -9.59
C PHE A 56 -9.46 -6.52 -8.26
N ARG A 57 -9.33 -5.42 -7.51
CA ARG A 57 -8.73 -5.42 -6.17
C ARG A 57 -9.51 -6.31 -5.21
N MET A 58 -10.85 -6.26 -5.25
CA MET A 58 -11.73 -7.10 -4.43
C MET A 58 -11.54 -8.59 -4.76
N ALA A 59 -11.48 -8.95 -6.04
CA ALA A 59 -11.23 -10.32 -6.47
C ALA A 59 -9.83 -10.81 -6.01
N ALA A 60 -8.81 -9.96 -6.13
CA ALA A 60 -7.46 -10.23 -5.60
C ALA A 60 -7.47 -10.41 -4.07
N GLY A 61 -8.19 -9.55 -3.35
CA GLY A 61 -8.37 -9.64 -1.91
C GLY A 61 -9.05 -10.93 -1.47
N LEU A 62 -10.10 -11.36 -2.19
CA LEU A 62 -10.76 -12.64 -1.92
C LEU A 62 -9.81 -13.83 -2.15
N MET A 63 -9.07 -13.83 -3.25
CA MET A 63 -8.06 -14.87 -3.52
C MET A 63 -6.98 -14.89 -2.43
N ALA A 64 -6.49 -13.72 -2.00
CA ALA A 64 -5.52 -13.61 -0.92
C ALA A 64 -6.10 -14.15 0.41
N LEU A 65 -7.35 -13.82 0.73
CA LEU A 65 -8.03 -14.30 1.93
C LEU A 65 -8.19 -15.82 1.93
N LEU A 66 -8.58 -16.42 0.79
CA LEU A 66 -8.68 -17.87 0.67
C LEU A 66 -7.31 -18.53 0.85
N THR A 67 -6.29 -18.03 0.18
CA THR A 67 -4.91 -18.56 0.25
C THR A 67 -4.33 -18.48 1.66
N ILE A 68 -4.49 -17.34 2.34
CA ILE A 68 -4.00 -17.21 3.71
C ILE A 68 -4.84 -18.02 4.70
N SER A 69 -6.13 -18.29 4.43
CA SER A 69 -6.98 -19.16 5.25
C SER A 69 -6.48 -20.60 5.22
N PHE A 70 -6.09 -21.12 4.05
CA PHE A 70 -5.45 -22.43 3.93
C PHE A 70 -4.15 -22.50 4.75
N PHE A 71 -3.31 -21.47 4.62
CA PHE A 71 -2.06 -21.35 5.40
C PHE A 71 -2.30 -21.28 6.92
N ALA A 72 -3.27 -20.47 7.36
CA ALA A 72 -3.62 -20.29 8.77
C ALA A 72 -4.24 -21.55 9.39
N ALA A 73 -5.06 -22.28 8.64
CA ALA A 73 -5.65 -23.56 9.05
C ALA A 73 -4.65 -24.72 9.10
N GLY A 74 -3.39 -24.49 8.72
CA GLY A 74 -2.36 -25.54 8.63
C GLY A 74 -2.58 -26.52 7.47
N ARG A 75 -3.52 -26.24 6.57
CA ARG A 75 -3.77 -26.99 5.34
C ARG A 75 -2.98 -26.30 4.23
N GLY A 76 -1.67 -26.53 4.21
CA GLY A 76 -0.77 -25.88 3.26
C GLY A 76 -1.15 -26.20 1.81
N LEU A 77 -1.24 -25.17 0.97
CA LEU A 77 -1.24 -25.35 -0.47
C LEU A 77 0.13 -25.86 -0.92
N THR A 78 0.17 -26.60 -2.02
CA THR A 78 1.44 -26.95 -2.67
C THR A 78 2.15 -25.68 -3.15
N GLU A 79 3.46 -25.76 -3.38
CA GLU A 79 4.24 -24.63 -3.90
C GLU A 79 3.67 -24.11 -5.24
N PRO A 80 3.33 -24.95 -6.24
CA PRO A 80 2.73 -24.48 -7.48
C PRO A 80 1.38 -23.77 -7.29
N GLU A 81 0.53 -24.26 -6.38
CA GLU A 81 -0.76 -23.64 -6.06
C GLU A 81 -0.55 -22.27 -5.39
N THR A 82 0.37 -22.19 -4.43
CA THR A 82 0.71 -20.93 -3.74
C THR A 82 1.24 -19.90 -4.72
N LEU A 83 2.19 -20.28 -5.57
CA LEU A 83 2.76 -19.40 -6.58
C LEU A 83 1.71 -18.95 -7.61
N THR A 84 0.84 -19.86 -8.04
CA THR A 84 -0.26 -19.54 -8.96
C THR A 84 -1.25 -18.57 -8.33
N SER A 85 -1.59 -18.77 -7.05
CA SER A 85 -2.45 -17.83 -6.33
C SER A 85 -1.81 -16.45 -6.22
N LEU A 86 -0.54 -16.37 -5.79
CA LEU A 86 0.20 -15.10 -5.70
C LEU A 86 0.23 -14.36 -7.04
N ARG A 87 0.42 -15.07 -8.15
CA ARG A 87 0.37 -14.48 -9.50
C ARG A 87 -0.97 -13.80 -9.76
N TRP A 88 -2.09 -14.48 -9.53
CA TRP A 88 -3.41 -13.91 -9.78
C TRP A 88 -3.75 -12.76 -8.83
N ILE A 89 -3.31 -12.82 -7.57
CA ILE A 89 -3.43 -11.71 -6.62
C ILE A 89 -2.69 -10.47 -7.15
N ILE A 90 -1.43 -10.64 -7.55
CA ILE A 90 -0.59 -9.55 -8.07
C ILE A 90 -1.15 -8.99 -9.39
N LEU A 91 -1.70 -9.84 -10.25
CA LEU A 91 -2.33 -9.39 -11.48
C LEU A 91 -3.57 -8.53 -11.21
N GLY A 92 -4.43 -8.95 -10.27
CA GLY A 92 -5.60 -8.16 -9.89
C GLY A 92 -5.23 -6.80 -9.31
N GLU A 93 -4.21 -6.76 -8.44
CA GLU A 93 -3.66 -5.50 -7.92
C GLU A 93 -3.05 -4.62 -9.03
N ALA A 94 -2.35 -5.21 -10.00
CA ALA A 94 -1.80 -4.46 -11.14
C ALA A 94 -2.90 -3.83 -11.99
N VAL A 95 -4.00 -4.54 -12.25
CA VAL A 95 -5.14 -4.00 -13.01
C VAL A 95 -5.85 -2.89 -12.23
N TYR A 96 -5.99 -3.05 -10.91
CA TYR A 96 -6.50 -1.97 -10.04
C TYR A 96 -5.66 -0.69 -10.18
N LEU A 97 -4.34 -0.80 -10.05
CA LEU A 97 -3.46 0.35 -10.13
C LEU A 97 -3.43 0.98 -11.53
N LEU A 98 -3.48 0.17 -12.59
CA LEU A 98 -3.65 0.68 -13.96
C LEU A 98 -4.93 1.51 -14.13
N ALA A 99 -6.00 1.15 -13.42
CA ALA A 99 -7.27 1.88 -13.51
C ALA A 99 -7.19 3.31 -12.94
N LEU A 100 -6.11 3.67 -12.24
CA LEU A 100 -5.81 5.05 -11.80
C LEU A 100 -5.21 5.92 -12.91
N PHE A 101 -4.82 5.33 -14.06
CA PHE A 101 -4.20 6.07 -15.16
C PHE A 101 -5.04 7.23 -15.69
N PRO A 102 -6.37 7.07 -15.93
CA PRO A 102 -7.22 8.19 -16.32
C PRO A 102 -7.20 9.35 -15.33
N SER A 103 -7.23 9.05 -14.02
CA SER A 103 -7.13 10.06 -12.95
C SER A 103 -5.82 10.84 -13.03
N GLY A 104 -4.71 10.14 -13.27
CA GLY A 104 -3.40 10.77 -13.47
C GLY A 104 -3.38 11.70 -14.69
N ILE A 105 -3.90 11.25 -15.84
CA ILE A 105 -3.95 12.09 -17.05
C ILE A 105 -4.81 13.34 -16.83
N ILE A 106 -6.00 13.18 -16.25
CA ILE A 106 -6.88 14.31 -15.94
C ILE A 106 -6.21 15.28 -14.96
N GLY A 107 -5.59 14.76 -13.89
CA GLY A 107 -4.87 15.58 -12.91
C GLY A 107 -3.70 16.38 -13.51
N LEU A 108 -3.05 15.87 -14.56
CA LEU A 108 -1.95 16.56 -15.25
C LEU A 108 -2.41 17.66 -16.22
N ILE A 109 -3.58 17.52 -16.85
CA ILE A 109 -4.05 18.48 -17.86
C ILE A 109 -4.83 19.66 -17.25
N ILE A 110 -5.34 19.52 -16.03
CA ILE A 110 -6.01 20.61 -15.32
C ILE A 110 -4.97 21.69 -14.98
N PRO A 111 -5.18 22.97 -15.37
CA PRO A 111 -4.22 24.04 -15.16
C PRO A 111 -4.21 24.54 -13.71
N ASN A 112 -3.94 23.64 -12.77
CA ASN A 112 -3.80 23.92 -11.35
C ASN A 112 -2.64 23.09 -10.78
N ILE A 113 -1.57 23.77 -10.37
CA ILE A 113 -0.35 23.12 -9.87
C ILE A 113 -0.60 22.30 -8.59
N GLY A 114 -1.57 22.70 -7.76
CA GLY A 114 -1.98 21.96 -6.57
C GLY A 114 -2.53 20.58 -6.94
N ILE A 115 -3.45 20.53 -7.89
CA ILE A 115 -4.04 19.30 -8.45
C ILE A 115 -2.96 18.40 -9.08
N VAL A 116 -2.01 18.99 -9.83
CA VAL A 116 -0.89 18.24 -10.42
C VAL A 116 -0.04 17.56 -9.35
N ILE A 117 0.22 18.24 -8.22
CA ILE A 117 1.03 17.71 -7.12
C ILE A 117 0.26 16.72 -6.25
N GLU A 118 -1.00 17.02 -5.94
CA GLU A 118 -1.84 16.25 -5.02
C GLU A 118 -2.16 14.85 -5.53
N TRP A 119 -2.56 14.73 -6.81
CA TRP A 119 -3.00 13.46 -7.39
C TRP A 119 -2.56 13.23 -8.85
N GLY A 120 -2.30 14.27 -9.66
CA GLY A 120 -1.84 14.08 -11.04
C GLY A 120 -0.54 13.26 -11.17
N ILE A 121 0.55 13.75 -10.57
CA ILE A 121 1.85 13.06 -10.54
C ILE A 121 1.76 11.73 -9.79
N PRO A 122 1.19 11.67 -8.57
CA PRO A 122 1.08 10.41 -7.84
C PRO A 122 0.31 9.32 -8.61
N CYS A 123 -0.88 9.62 -9.15
CA CYS A 123 -1.66 8.64 -9.91
C CYS A 123 -0.94 8.17 -11.18
N ILE A 124 -0.19 9.03 -11.89
CA ILE A 124 0.61 8.59 -13.05
C ILE A 124 1.75 7.66 -12.64
N ILE A 125 2.47 7.99 -11.58
CA ILE A 125 3.59 7.17 -11.11
C ILE A 125 3.06 5.82 -10.61
N GLU A 126 1.98 5.83 -9.84
CA GLU A 126 1.31 4.65 -9.32
C GLU A 126 0.73 3.77 -10.43
N SER A 127 0.05 4.36 -11.42
CA SER A 127 -0.58 3.60 -12.51
C SER A 127 0.38 3.11 -13.59
N ILE A 128 1.65 3.51 -13.58
CA ILE A 128 2.65 3.05 -14.55
C ILE A 128 3.69 2.15 -13.88
N ILE A 129 4.37 2.66 -12.86
CA ILE A 129 5.58 2.01 -12.33
C ILE A 129 5.20 0.75 -11.54
N LEU A 130 4.16 0.80 -10.72
CA LEU A 130 3.73 -0.37 -9.94
C LEU A 130 3.16 -1.48 -10.82
N PRO A 131 2.20 -1.23 -11.74
CA PRO A 131 1.75 -2.26 -12.67
C PRO A 131 2.89 -2.89 -13.45
N PHE A 132 3.86 -2.11 -13.93
CA PHE A 132 5.02 -2.66 -14.60
C PHE A 132 5.81 -3.62 -13.70
N ALA A 133 6.12 -3.21 -12.47
CA ALA A 133 6.83 -4.07 -11.51
C ALA A 133 6.03 -5.34 -11.16
N PHE A 134 4.71 -5.22 -11.03
CA PHE A 134 3.81 -6.34 -10.78
C PHE A 134 3.66 -7.29 -11.96
N PHE A 135 3.60 -6.81 -13.20
CA PHE A 135 3.61 -7.67 -14.38
C PHE A 135 4.93 -8.44 -14.51
N LYS A 136 6.05 -7.77 -14.20
CA LYS A 136 7.34 -8.44 -14.13
C LYS A 136 7.36 -9.52 -13.04
N LEU A 137 6.86 -9.21 -11.84
CA LEU A 137 6.74 -10.19 -10.76
C LEU A 137 5.81 -11.37 -11.12
N PHE A 138 4.67 -11.09 -11.77
CA PHE A 138 3.73 -12.10 -12.27
C PHE A 138 4.39 -13.10 -13.22
N MET A 139 5.30 -12.63 -14.09
CA MET A 139 6.02 -13.48 -15.03
C MET A 139 7.06 -14.37 -14.33
N GLU A 140 7.68 -13.87 -13.26
CA GLU A 140 8.76 -14.55 -12.54
C GLU A 140 8.27 -15.52 -11.46
N LEU A 141 7.03 -15.37 -10.98
CA LEU A 141 6.41 -16.29 -10.01
C LEU A 141 5.98 -17.64 -10.62
N LYS A 142 6.52 -18.04 -11.77
CA LYS A 142 6.21 -19.35 -12.37
C LYS A 142 6.88 -20.46 -11.55
N PRO A 143 6.21 -21.61 -11.32
CA PRO A 143 6.79 -22.72 -10.53
C PRO A 143 8.12 -23.28 -11.07
N GLN A 144 8.43 -23.02 -12.34
CA GLN A 144 9.61 -23.51 -13.04
C GLN A 144 10.75 -22.49 -13.13
N HIS A 145 10.54 -21.24 -12.68
CA HIS A 145 11.54 -20.17 -12.72
C HIS A 145 12.46 -20.19 -11.50
N GLU A 146 13.69 -19.72 -11.67
CA GLU A 146 14.60 -19.47 -10.56
C GLU A 146 14.04 -18.39 -9.61
N ARG A 147 14.09 -18.65 -8.30
CA ARG A 147 13.49 -17.77 -7.29
C ARG A 147 14.13 -16.38 -7.21
N GLY A 148 15.33 -16.18 -7.78
CA GLY A 148 16.01 -14.89 -7.83
C GLY A 148 15.23 -13.81 -8.61
N GLY A 149 14.53 -14.19 -9.68
CA GLY A 149 13.68 -13.27 -10.45
C GLY A 149 12.50 -12.76 -9.61
N ALA A 150 11.79 -13.68 -8.95
CA ALA A 150 10.67 -13.35 -8.06
C ALA A 150 11.11 -12.47 -6.89
N LEU A 151 12.27 -12.76 -6.28
CA LEU A 151 12.85 -11.93 -5.22
C LEU A 151 13.12 -10.50 -5.72
N LYS A 152 13.79 -10.37 -6.88
CA LYS A 152 14.13 -9.07 -7.44
C LYS A 152 12.92 -8.19 -7.69
N TRP A 153 11.91 -8.74 -8.36
CA TRP A 153 10.71 -7.97 -8.69
C TRP A 153 9.78 -7.80 -7.49
N GLY A 154 9.76 -8.72 -6.53
CA GLY A 154 9.06 -8.55 -5.26
C GLY A 154 9.62 -7.39 -4.43
N LEU A 155 10.94 -7.34 -4.27
CA LEU A 155 11.62 -6.24 -3.59
C LEU A 155 11.47 -4.91 -4.33
N THR A 156 11.56 -4.94 -5.67
CA THR A 156 11.34 -3.76 -6.51
C THR A 156 9.92 -3.23 -6.31
N ALA A 157 8.92 -4.09 -6.43
CA ALA A 157 7.52 -3.71 -6.26
C ALA A 157 7.26 -3.16 -4.85
N GLY A 158 7.73 -3.84 -3.79
CA GLY A 158 7.60 -3.34 -2.41
C GLY A 158 8.29 -1.99 -2.19
N THR A 159 9.45 -1.76 -2.81
CA THR A 159 10.14 -0.46 -2.75
C THR A 159 9.33 0.64 -3.42
N VAL A 160 8.82 0.38 -4.62
CA VAL A 160 7.98 1.35 -5.36
C VAL A 160 6.68 1.61 -4.59
N TYR A 161 6.08 0.60 -3.95
CA TYR A 161 4.84 0.74 -3.19
C TYR A 161 5.01 1.71 -2.00
N ILE A 162 6.09 1.56 -1.21
CA ILE A 162 6.40 2.48 -0.11
C ILE A 162 6.70 3.88 -0.64
N PHE A 163 7.39 3.99 -1.77
CA PHE A 163 7.65 5.28 -2.41
C PHE A 163 6.36 5.97 -2.87
N VAL A 164 5.42 5.22 -3.45
CA VAL A 164 4.11 5.72 -3.86
C VAL A 164 3.28 6.16 -2.65
N PHE A 165 3.33 5.43 -1.53
CA PHE A 165 2.73 5.88 -0.27
C PHE A 165 3.29 7.22 0.20
N TRP A 166 4.62 7.38 0.18
CA TRP A 166 5.22 8.68 0.46
C TRP A 166 4.73 9.74 -0.52
N LEU A 167 4.77 9.47 -1.82
CA LEU A 167 4.43 10.42 -2.87
C LEU A 167 2.97 10.91 -2.76
N ASN A 168 2.01 9.99 -2.63
CA ASN A 168 0.59 10.30 -2.45
C ASN A 168 0.37 11.15 -1.19
N ASN A 169 0.90 10.73 -0.04
CA ASN A 169 0.64 11.42 1.22
C ASN A 169 1.40 12.75 1.33
N ALA A 170 2.63 12.83 0.80
CA ALA A 170 3.40 14.08 0.78
C ALA A 170 2.78 15.10 -0.19
N GLY A 171 2.31 14.66 -1.36
CA GLY A 171 1.59 15.51 -2.32
C GLY A 171 0.36 16.16 -1.68
N ASN A 172 -0.43 15.40 -0.92
CA ASN A 172 -1.58 15.91 -0.19
C ASN A 172 -1.20 16.91 0.92
N TRP A 173 -0.08 16.71 1.62
CA TRP A 173 0.44 17.70 2.58
C TRP A 173 0.91 18.98 1.90
N ILE A 174 1.62 18.87 0.77
CA ILE A 174 2.07 20.04 0.00
C ILE A 174 0.85 20.83 -0.47
N TYR A 175 -0.16 20.16 -1.02
CA TYR A 175 -1.40 20.81 -1.43
C TYR A 175 -2.13 21.49 -0.26
N THR A 176 -2.18 20.82 0.90
CA THR A 176 -2.75 21.40 2.13
C THR A 176 -2.03 22.68 2.54
N VAL A 177 -0.70 22.71 2.48
CA VAL A 177 0.09 23.92 2.80
C VAL A 177 -0.12 25.02 1.76
N MET A 178 -0.34 24.68 0.49
CA MET A 178 -0.66 25.65 -0.56
C MET A 178 -2.02 26.30 -0.35
N GLU A 179 -3.04 25.52 0.04
CA GLU A 179 -4.40 26.01 0.26
C GLU A 179 -4.56 26.73 1.62
N MET A 180 -4.00 26.17 2.69
CA MET A 180 -4.21 26.65 4.07
C MET A 180 -3.10 27.59 4.56
N GLY A 181 -1.97 27.65 3.84
CA GLY A 181 -0.79 28.43 4.19
C GLY A 181 0.10 27.78 5.26
N LEU A 182 1.35 28.24 5.36
CA LEU A 182 2.34 27.74 6.34
C LEU A 182 1.89 27.93 7.80
N ALA A 183 1.02 28.90 8.08
CA ALA A 183 0.47 29.12 9.42
C ALA A 183 -0.36 27.92 9.91
N TYR A 184 -1.04 27.20 9.00
CA TYR A 184 -1.78 25.98 9.33
C TYR A 184 -0.85 24.86 9.81
N LEU A 185 0.40 24.86 9.37
CA LEU A 185 1.41 23.94 9.88
C LEU A 185 2.01 24.47 11.19
N ALA A 186 2.50 25.71 11.19
CA ALA A 186 3.29 26.26 12.28
C ALA A 186 2.51 26.48 13.59
N ASN A 187 1.22 26.82 13.50
CA ASN A 187 0.40 27.14 14.69
C ASN A 187 -0.11 25.89 15.42
N TYR A 188 -0.01 24.71 14.81
CA TYR A 188 -0.61 23.48 15.31
C TYR A 188 0.45 22.36 15.42
N PRO A 189 0.98 22.07 16.62
CA PRO A 189 2.05 21.09 16.81
C PRO A 189 1.72 19.69 16.26
N LEU A 190 0.46 19.28 16.29
CA LEU A 190 0.01 18.00 15.73
C LEU A 190 0.12 17.98 14.19
N ASN A 191 -0.12 19.11 13.52
CA ASN A 191 0.08 19.22 12.07
C ASN A 191 1.57 19.14 11.74
N ILE A 192 2.45 19.78 12.54
CA ILE A 192 3.92 19.65 12.39
C ILE A 192 4.35 18.19 12.52
N LEU A 193 3.85 17.49 13.53
CA LEU A 193 4.17 16.07 13.74
C LEU A 193 3.69 15.21 12.57
N SER A 194 2.43 15.35 12.16
CA SER A 194 1.87 14.60 11.04
C SER A 194 2.62 14.88 9.73
N PHE A 195 2.89 16.15 9.42
CA PHE A 195 3.69 16.55 8.27
C PHE A 195 5.09 15.95 8.30
N THR A 196 5.76 16.00 9.46
CA THR A 196 7.12 15.46 9.64
C THR A 196 7.14 13.95 9.42
N LEU A 197 6.19 13.23 10.01
CA LEU A 197 6.05 11.77 9.82
C LEU A 197 5.77 11.42 8.35
N THR A 198 4.93 12.20 7.67
CA THR A 198 4.62 11.96 6.25
C THR A 198 5.78 12.32 5.34
N VAL A 199 6.24 13.57 5.34
CA VAL A 199 7.20 14.09 4.36
C VAL A 199 8.60 13.56 4.61
N ILE A 200 9.02 13.47 5.87
CA ILE A 200 10.38 13.02 6.23
C ILE A 200 10.37 11.54 6.60
N GLY A 201 9.45 11.12 7.49
CA GLY A 201 9.41 9.75 8.01
C GLY A 201 9.18 8.70 6.92
N LEU A 202 8.11 8.83 6.12
CA LEU A 202 7.86 7.89 5.02
C LEU A 202 8.94 7.95 3.94
N PHE A 203 9.51 9.12 3.67
CA PHE A 203 10.60 9.24 2.70
C PHE A 203 11.85 8.48 3.15
N ALA A 204 12.23 8.65 4.42
CA ALA A 204 13.33 7.90 5.02
C ALA A 204 13.08 6.39 4.96
N LEU A 205 11.84 5.96 5.20
CA LEU A 205 11.44 4.54 5.08
C LEU A 205 11.55 4.04 3.63
N ALA A 206 11.12 4.84 2.64
CA ALA A 206 11.26 4.51 1.22
C ALA A 206 12.73 4.36 0.81
N LEU A 207 13.60 5.28 1.25
CA LEU A 207 15.05 5.21 1.02
C LEU A 207 15.68 3.99 1.71
N TYR A 208 15.25 3.68 2.93
CA TYR A 208 15.71 2.49 3.65
C TYR A 208 15.31 1.21 2.91
N MET A 209 14.06 1.09 2.46
CA MET A 209 13.59 -0.04 1.66
C MET A 209 14.38 -0.14 0.35
N ALA A 210 14.62 0.96 -0.35
CA ALA A 210 15.41 0.97 -1.58
C ALA A 210 16.85 0.46 -1.35
N LYS A 211 17.49 0.90 -0.26
CA LYS A 211 18.82 0.42 0.14
C LYS A 211 18.79 -1.08 0.45
N PHE A 212 17.84 -1.53 1.26
CA PHE A 212 17.66 -2.94 1.62
C PHE A 212 17.45 -3.82 0.39
N SER A 213 16.50 -3.45 -0.47
CA SER A 213 16.21 -4.14 -1.73
C SER A 213 17.43 -4.23 -2.62
N ARG A 214 18.18 -3.13 -2.81
CA ARG A 214 19.37 -3.11 -3.65
C ARG A 214 20.46 -4.04 -3.14
N GLU A 215 20.70 -4.07 -1.83
CA GLU A 215 21.70 -4.94 -1.22
C GLU A 215 21.34 -6.41 -1.38
N LEU A 216 20.06 -6.76 -1.19
CA LEU A 216 19.59 -8.14 -1.27
C LEU A 216 19.53 -8.66 -2.72
N ILE A 217 19.08 -7.81 -3.67
CA ILE A 217 19.10 -8.14 -5.11
C ILE A 217 20.51 -8.44 -5.60
N LYS A 218 21.52 -7.70 -5.13
CA LYS A 218 22.93 -7.93 -5.50
C LYS A 218 23.47 -9.28 -5.03
N ARG A 219 22.94 -9.80 -3.92
CA ARG A 219 23.37 -11.09 -3.36
C ARG A 219 22.65 -12.27 -3.99
N GLY A 220 21.42 -12.07 -4.51
CA GLY A 220 20.72 -13.05 -5.34
C GLY A 220 20.15 -14.27 -4.60
N ALA A 221 20.39 -14.42 -3.29
CA ALA A 221 19.93 -15.56 -2.50
C ALA A 221 18.67 -15.23 -1.69
N VAL A 222 17.56 -15.93 -1.97
CA VAL A 222 16.29 -15.80 -1.22
C VAL A 222 16.47 -16.19 0.26
N GLU A 223 17.36 -17.14 0.54
CA GLU A 223 17.66 -17.61 1.90
C GLU A 223 18.35 -16.53 2.76
N GLU A 224 18.89 -15.49 2.12
CA GLU A 224 19.51 -14.36 2.81
C GLU A 224 18.52 -13.22 3.13
N VAL A 225 17.23 -13.38 2.79
CA VAL A 225 16.21 -12.39 3.16
C VAL A 225 16.14 -12.30 4.68
N ASP A 226 16.49 -11.12 5.20
CA ASP A 226 16.40 -10.79 6.61
C ASP A 226 14.96 -10.41 6.96
N ILE A 227 14.21 -11.37 7.51
CA ILE A 227 12.79 -11.22 7.85
C ILE A 227 12.58 -10.15 8.91
N GLN A 228 13.55 -9.95 9.80
CA GLN A 228 13.49 -8.92 10.82
C GLN A 228 13.45 -7.53 10.17
N LYS A 229 14.24 -7.29 9.12
CA LYS A 229 14.19 -6.02 8.37
C LYS A 229 12.87 -5.82 7.67
N VAL A 230 12.31 -6.87 7.05
CA VAL A 230 10.96 -6.80 6.45
C VAL A 230 9.91 -6.48 7.51
N GLY A 231 10.00 -7.10 8.69
CA GLY A 231 9.13 -6.83 9.83
C GLY A 231 9.23 -5.39 10.34
N VAL A 232 10.45 -4.84 10.44
CA VAL A 232 10.67 -3.44 10.81
C VAL A 232 10.03 -2.51 9.81
N ILE A 233 10.22 -2.76 8.51
CA ILE A 233 9.64 -1.93 7.44
C ILE A 233 8.11 -1.94 7.50
N ALA A 234 7.51 -3.13 7.59
CA ALA A 234 6.06 -3.28 7.71
C ALA A 234 5.51 -2.60 8.98
N THR A 235 6.21 -2.74 10.11
CA THR A 235 5.84 -2.12 11.38
C THR A 235 5.87 -0.61 11.29
N LEU A 236 6.98 -0.02 10.83
CA LEU A 236 7.12 1.43 10.72
C LEU A 236 6.09 2.03 9.77
N LEU A 237 5.82 1.34 8.66
CA LEU A 237 4.80 1.77 7.72
C LEU A 237 3.40 1.77 8.36
N GLY A 238 3.03 0.69 9.04
CA GLY A 238 1.75 0.60 9.72
C GLY A 238 1.61 1.57 10.89
N LEU A 239 2.69 1.78 11.66
CA LEU A 239 2.72 2.76 12.75
C LEU A 239 2.55 4.19 12.24
N TYR A 240 3.02 4.51 11.04
CA TYR A 240 2.73 5.80 10.41
C TYR A 240 1.22 5.98 10.22
N PHE A 241 0.54 5.04 9.56
CA PHE A 241 -0.91 5.12 9.34
C PHE A 241 -1.68 5.14 10.67
N LEU A 242 -1.27 4.31 11.62
CA LEU A 242 -1.88 4.27 12.95
C LEU A 242 -1.70 5.58 13.70
N ALA A 243 -0.50 6.16 13.70
CA ALA A 243 -0.24 7.43 14.38
C ALA A 243 -1.09 8.55 13.81
N VAL A 244 -1.16 8.68 12.48
CA VAL A 244 -2.00 9.70 11.81
C VAL A 244 -3.49 9.48 12.11
N TYR A 245 -3.95 8.24 12.03
CA TYR A 245 -5.35 7.91 12.34
C TYR A 245 -5.71 8.20 13.80
N MET A 246 -4.84 7.82 14.75
CA MET A 246 -5.02 8.10 16.18
C MET A 246 -4.98 9.59 16.49
N MET A 247 -4.11 10.37 15.84
CA MET A 247 -4.10 11.82 15.98
C MET A 247 -5.47 12.41 15.61
N TRP A 248 -6.08 11.94 14.53
CA TRP A 248 -7.43 12.37 14.16
C TRP A 248 -8.50 11.93 15.16
N ILE A 249 -8.52 10.66 15.58
CA ILE A 249 -9.51 10.16 16.55
C ILE A 249 -9.46 10.93 17.88
N LEU A 250 -8.26 11.26 18.36
CA LEU A 250 -8.06 11.87 19.68
C LEU A 250 -8.24 13.39 19.67
N PHE A 251 -7.85 14.07 18.58
CA PHE A 251 -7.78 15.53 18.52
C PHE A 251 -8.67 16.17 17.46
N GLY A 252 -9.36 15.36 16.64
CA GLY A 252 -10.19 15.83 15.53
C GLY A 252 -9.39 16.49 14.42
N SER A 253 -10.03 17.41 13.69
CA SER A 253 -9.39 18.22 12.66
C SER A 253 -8.73 19.46 13.27
N VAL A 254 -7.43 19.35 13.55
CA VAL A 254 -6.67 20.41 14.25
C VAL A 254 -6.41 21.58 13.30
N GLY A 255 -6.97 22.74 13.63
CA GLY A 255 -6.94 23.93 12.77
C GLY A 255 -8.03 23.94 11.68
N GLY A 256 -9.01 23.03 11.75
CA GLY A 256 -10.13 22.94 10.82
C GLY A 256 -10.00 21.80 9.82
N TRP A 257 -11.07 21.55 9.06
CA TRP A 257 -11.08 20.57 7.99
C TRP A 257 -10.20 21.03 6.83
N SER A 258 -9.33 20.16 6.32
CA SER A 258 -8.33 20.49 5.30
C SER A 258 -8.20 19.38 4.26
N PRO A 259 -7.56 19.64 3.10
CA PRO A 259 -7.35 18.62 2.06
C PRO A 259 -6.65 17.36 2.62
N TRP A 260 -5.71 17.51 3.55
CA TRP A 260 -5.04 16.40 4.22
C TRP A 260 -6.02 15.45 4.92
N TYR A 261 -6.97 15.98 5.70
CA TYR A 261 -7.97 15.15 6.39
C TYR A 261 -8.97 14.53 5.41
N GLN A 262 -9.36 15.28 4.38
CA GLN A 262 -10.21 14.78 3.31
C GLN A 262 -9.57 13.59 2.58
N TRP A 263 -8.29 13.70 2.24
CA TRP A 263 -7.52 12.60 1.67
C TRP A 263 -7.42 11.44 2.64
N PHE A 264 -6.81 11.66 3.81
CA PHE A 264 -6.41 10.57 4.70
C PHE A 264 -7.60 9.75 5.21
N LEU A 265 -8.76 10.36 5.43
CA LEU A 265 -9.94 9.69 5.98
C LEU A 265 -11.01 9.35 4.94
N GLY A 266 -11.07 10.13 3.86
CA GLY A 266 -12.17 10.06 2.90
C GLY A 266 -11.85 9.35 1.58
N HIS A 267 -10.59 9.43 1.14
CA HIS A 267 -10.14 9.00 -0.20
C HIS A 267 -8.91 8.09 -0.18
N ASN A 268 -8.26 7.91 0.98
CA ASN A 268 -7.08 7.08 1.10
C ASN A 268 -7.44 5.59 1.06
N MET A 269 -7.10 4.95 -0.06
CA MET A 269 -7.38 3.54 -0.33
C MET A 269 -6.46 2.58 0.43
N ASP A 270 -5.57 3.10 1.28
CA ASP A 270 -4.53 2.35 1.96
C ASP A 270 -4.65 2.36 3.49
N LEU A 271 -5.79 2.79 4.03
CA LEU A 271 -6.04 2.78 5.48
C LEU A 271 -5.95 1.39 6.11
N TRP A 272 -6.15 0.32 5.34
CA TRP A 272 -5.91 -1.06 5.77
C TRP A 272 -4.47 -1.30 6.28
N ALA A 273 -3.51 -0.47 5.86
CA ALA A 273 -2.11 -0.54 6.28
C ALA A 273 -1.92 -0.29 7.80
N VAL A 274 -2.93 0.28 8.48
CA VAL A 274 -2.96 0.41 9.95
C VAL A 274 -2.77 -0.95 10.66
N CYS A 275 -3.13 -2.05 10.00
CA CYS A 275 -3.02 -3.40 10.53
C CYS A 275 -1.62 -4.03 10.35
N LEU A 276 -0.73 -3.44 9.53
CA LEU A 276 0.60 -3.99 9.27
C LEU A 276 1.44 -4.27 10.52
N PRO A 277 1.38 -3.51 11.63
CA PRO A 277 2.17 -3.82 12.82
C PRO A 277 1.81 -5.18 13.44
N ILE A 278 0.58 -5.67 13.21
CA ILE A 278 0.10 -6.96 13.73
C ILE A 278 0.94 -8.13 13.20
N VAL A 279 1.40 -8.05 11.94
CA VAL A 279 2.36 -9.02 11.38
C VAL A 279 3.81 -8.54 11.49
N GLY A 280 4.05 -7.25 11.32
CA GLY A 280 5.37 -6.66 11.31
C GLY A 280 6.12 -6.84 12.62
N VAL A 281 5.46 -6.59 13.77
CA VAL A 281 6.07 -6.70 15.10
C VAL A 281 6.53 -8.14 15.36
N PRO A 282 5.69 -9.18 15.19
CA PRO A 282 6.15 -10.57 15.25
C PRO A 282 7.36 -10.84 14.35
N MET A 283 7.34 -10.38 13.10
CA MET A 283 8.44 -10.59 12.15
C MET A 283 9.78 -10.01 12.63
N THR A 284 9.79 -8.95 13.45
CA THR A 284 11.03 -8.36 13.98
C THR A 284 11.83 -9.28 14.91
N PHE A 285 11.19 -10.33 15.43
CA PHE A 285 11.84 -11.31 16.30
C PHE A 285 12.49 -12.48 15.53
N TYR A 286 12.36 -12.52 14.19
CA TYR A 286 12.88 -13.61 13.35
C TYR A 286 13.90 -13.12 12.33
N ARG A 287 15.11 -13.68 12.37
CA ARG A 287 16.17 -13.30 11.44
C ARG A 287 16.07 -13.99 10.08
N ARG A 288 15.47 -15.19 10.00
CA ARG A 288 15.27 -15.98 8.77
C ARG A 288 13.97 -16.78 8.86
N LEU A 289 13.34 -17.06 7.71
CA LEU A 289 12.29 -18.06 7.58
C LEU A 289 12.95 -19.44 7.73
N SER A 290 12.73 -20.11 8.86
CA SER A 290 13.13 -21.51 9.09
C SER A 290 12.16 -22.48 8.46
#